data_AF-A0A520RCB7-F1
#
_entry.id   AF-A0A520RCB7-F1
#
_cell.length_a   1.000
_cell.length_b   1.000
_cell.length_c   1.000
_cell.angle_alpha   90.00
_cell.angle_beta   90.00
_cell.angle_gamma   90.00
#
_symmetry.space_group_name_H-M   'P 1'
#
loop_
_entity.id
_entity.type
_entity.pdbx_description
1 polymer ?
#
loop_
_entity_poly.entity_id
_entity_poly.type
_entity_poly.pdbx_seq_one_letter_code
_entity_poly.pdbx_strand_id
1 'polypeptide(L)'
;MTEQPPKIIFPCEYPIKVLGRACEAFQPTVMAIFRSHAEGFDVSGVVVKNSRKGTFQSITITIEANSEEQLSLIHRELMDTGLVSMVI
;
A
#
# COMPACT_ATOMS: atom_id res chain seq x y z
N MET A 1 -7.09 34.66 3.15
CA MET A 1 -6.46 34.24 4.42
C MET A 1 -6.62 32.73 4.48
N THR A 2 -5.53 32.02 4.14
CA THR A 2 -5.31 30.57 4.28
C THR A 2 -6.53 29.66 4.08
N GLU A 3 -6.71 29.16 2.86
CA GLU A 3 -7.44 27.91 2.61
C GLU A 3 -6.77 26.83 3.45
N GLN A 4 -7.36 26.55 4.61
CA GLN A 4 -6.90 25.46 5.47
C GLN A 4 -7.10 24.19 4.64
N PRO A 5 -6.03 23.46 4.27
CA PRO A 5 -6.20 22.22 3.52
C PRO A 5 -7.17 21.35 4.33
N PRO A 6 -8.15 20.70 3.69
CA PRO A 6 -9.14 19.89 4.37
C PRO A 6 -8.38 18.96 5.31
N LYS A 7 -8.62 19.10 6.63
CA LYS A 7 -8.01 18.25 7.64
C LYS A 7 -8.46 16.84 7.30
N ILE A 8 -7.57 16.05 6.70
CA ILE A 8 -7.77 14.61 6.56
C ILE A 8 -7.95 14.12 7.99
N ILE A 9 -9.17 13.71 8.34
CA ILE A 9 -9.48 13.25 9.68
C ILE A 9 -9.08 11.78 9.70
N PHE A 10 -7.99 11.51 10.39
CA PHE A 10 -7.54 10.18 10.70
C PHE A 10 -8.19 9.70 12.01
N PRO A 11 -8.47 8.40 12.17
CA PRO A 11 -8.23 7.32 11.22
C PRO A 11 -9.22 7.31 10.05
N CYS A 12 -8.75 7.00 8.84
CA CYS A 12 -9.59 6.81 7.65
C CYS A 12 -9.16 5.58 6.85
N GLU A 13 -10.12 4.88 6.25
CA GLU A 13 -9.82 3.75 5.36
C GLU A 13 -9.27 4.25 4.02
N TYR A 14 -8.04 3.89 3.72
CA TYR A 14 -7.34 4.29 2.51
C TYR A 14 -6.94 3.06 1.68
N PRO A 15 -7.55 2.86 0.50
CA PRO A 15 -7.15 1.80 -0.41
C PRO A 15 -5.85 2.17 -1.13
N ILE A 16 -4.77 1.48 -0.82
CA ILE A 16 -3.47 1.57 -1.50
C ILE A 16 -3.37 0.48 -2.56
N LYS A 17 -3.12 0.86 -3.80
CA LYS A 17 -2.87 -0.06 -4.90
C LYS A 17 -1.40 -0.06 -5.26
N VAL A 18 -0.75 -1.17 -5.00
CA VAL A 18 0.66 -1.39 -5.28
C VAL A 18 0.80 -2.15 -6.58
N LEU A 19 1.50 -1.57 -7.55
CA LEU A 19 1.92 -2.21 -8.79
C LEU A 19 3.41 -2.51 -8.72
N GLY A 20 3.79 -3.76 -8.92
CA GLY A 20 5.18 -4.16 -8.92
C GLY A 20 5.47 -5.34 -9.83
N ARG A 21 6.72 -5.77 -9.83
CA ARG A 21 7.12 -7.01 -10.49
C ARG A 21 6.46 -8.18 -9.80
N ALA A 22 5.88 -9.07 -10.59
CA ALA A 22 5.36 -10.33 -10.10
C ALA A 22 6.55 -11.23 -9.75
N CYS A 23 6.89 -11.29 -8.47
CA CYS A 23 7.83 -12.28 -7.94
C CYS A 23 7.23 -12.94 -6.70
N GLU A 24 7.69 -14.15 -6.38
CA GLU A 24 7.23 -14.89 -5.21
C GLU A 24 7.52 -14.14 -3.90
N ALA A 25 8.53 -13.27 -3.90
CA ALA A 25 8.87 -12.40 -2.77
C ALA A 25 8.01 -11.12 -2.70
N PHE A 26 7.29 -10.73 -3.76
CA PHE A 26 6.57 -9.45 -3.81
C PHE A 26 5.40 -9.42 -2.82
N GLN A 27 4.47 -10.37 -2.96
CA GLN A 27 3.32 -10.48 -2.08
C GLN A 27 3.70 -10.58 -0.59
N PRO A 28 4.61 -11.49 -0.14
CA PRO A 28 4.95 -11.58 1.27
C PRO A 28 5.68 -10.32 1.79
N THR A 29 6.52 -9.68 0.96
CA THR A 29 7.20 -8.43 1.37
C THR A 29 6.19 -7.30 1.55
N VAL A 30 5.29 -7.11 0.59
CA VAL A 30 4.22 -6.11 0.67
C VAL A 30 3.36 -6.39 1.91
N MET A 31 2.86 -7.62 2.09
CA MET A 31 2.08 -7.99 3.26
C MET A 31 2.81 -7.76 4.60
N ALA A 32 4.12 -8.01 4.66
CA ALA A 32 4.92 -7.77 5.87
C ALA A 32 5.01 -6.28 6.22
N ILE A 33 5.27 -5.42 5.22
CA ILE A 33 5.26 -3.96 5.38
C ILE A 33 3.90 -3.51 5.90
N PHE A 34 2.83 -3.87 5.21
CA PHE A 34 1.47 -3.48 5.58
C PHE A 34 1.08 -3.97 6.98
N ARG A 35 1.47 -5.19 7.36
CA ARG A 35 1.23 -5.72 8.70
C ARG A 35 2.02 -4.99 9.79
N SER A 36 3.20 -4.45 9.46
CA SER A 36 4.00 -3.65 10.40
C SER A 36 3.44 -2.24 10.60
N HIS A 37 2.80 -1.67 9.58
CA HIS A 37 2.26 -0.30 9.63
C HIS A 37 0.77 -0.21 9.95
N ALA A 38 0.01 -1.29 9.80
CA ALA A 38 -1.43 -1.32 10.08
C ALA A 38 -1.76 -2.40 11.12
N GLU A 39 -1.94 -1.97 12.38
CA GLU A 39 -2.50 -2.77 13.48
C GLU A 39 -4.00 -3.00 13.24
N GLY A 40 -4.31 -3.87 12.29
CA GLY A 40 -5.68 -4.07 11.80
C GLY A 40 -5.75 -4.42 10.32
N PHE A 41 -4.61 -4.60 9.65
CA PHE A 41 -4.54 -5.07 8.27
C PHE A 41 -5.44 -6.30 8.06
N ASP A 42 -6.54 -6.08 7.34
CA ASP A 42 -7.49 -7.12 7.01
C ASP A 42 -7.09 -7.78 5.68
N VAL A 43 -6.64 -9.02 5.77
CA VAL A 43 -6.20 -9.80 4.61
C VAL A 43 -7.35 -10.09 3.65
N SER A 44 -8.61 -9.99 4.10
CA SER A 44 -9.78 -10.24 3.25
C SER A 44 -10.01 -9.11 2.25
N GLY A 45 -9.56 -7.89 2.55
CA GLY A 45 -9.55 -6.76 1.61
C GLY A 45 -8.44 -6.82 0.56
N VAL A 46 -7.51 -7.77 0.67
CA VAL A 46 -6.33 -7.84 -0.20
C VAL A 46 -6.69 -8.50 -1.53
N VAL A 47 -6.70 -7.71 -2.59
CA VAL A 47 -6.97 -8.20 -3.95
C VAL A 47 -5.67 -8.24 -4.74
N VAL A 48 -5.15 -9.45 -4.93
CA VAL A 48 -3.98 -9.71 -5.77
C VAL A 48 -4.44 -10.04 -7.19
N LYS A 49 -3.95 -9.27 -8.17
CA LYS A 49 -4.17 -9.50 -9.60
C LYS A 49 -2.84 -9.66 -10.31
N ASN A 50 -2.67 -10.80 -10.96
CA ASN A 50 -1.51 -11.08 -11.78
C ASN A 50 -1.74 -10.56 -13.20
N SER A 51 -0.72 -9.98 -13.81
CA SER A 51 -0.78 -9.60 -15.21
C SER A 51 -0.80 -10.83 -16.12
N ARG A 52 -1.42 -10.71 -17.30
CA ARG A 52 -1.54 -11.79 -18.30
C ARG A 52 -0.21 -12.43 -18.70
N LYS A 53 0.89 -11.67 -18.64
CA LYS A 53 2.25 -12.16 -18.95
C LYS A 53 3.02 -12.70 -17.74
N GLY A 54 2.48 -12.57 -16.53
CA GLY A 54 3.17 -12.97 -15.30
C GLY A 54 4.39 -12.12 -14.93
N THR A 55 4.63 -10.99 -15.61
CA THR A 55 5.78 -10.10 -15.32
C THR A 55 5.49 -9.07 -14.23
N PHE A 56 4.22 -8.68 -14.09
CA PHE A 56 3.78 -7.65 -13.14
C PHE A 56 2.58 -8.16 -12.34
N GLN A 57 2.48 -7.70 -11.09
CA GLN A 57 1.38 -7.99 -10.19
C GLN A 57 0.88 -6.67 -9.59
N SER A 58 -0.44 -6.55 -9.50
CA SER A 58 -1.10 -5.44 -8.81
C SER A 58 -1.79 -5.98 -7.56
N ILE A 59 -1.51 -5.37 -6.41
CA ILE A 59 -2.11 -5.71 -5.14
C ILE A 59 -2.88 -4.48 -4.66
N THR A 60 -4.17 -4.62 -4.44
CA THR A 60 -4.98 -3.60 -3.77
C THR A 60 -5.13 -3.98 -2.31
N ILE A 61 -4.79 -3.06 -1.42
CA ILE A 61 -4.82 -3.23 0.03
C ILE A 61 -5.54 -2.04 0.63
N THR A 62 -6.57 -2.29 1.43
CA THR A 62 -7.19 -1.24 2.24
C THR A 62 -6.55 -1.23 3.61
N ILE A 63 -6.04 -0.06 4.03
CA ILE A 63 -5.53 0.14 5.38
C ILE A 63 -6.26 1.25 6.10
N GLU A 64 -6.18 1.24 7.43
CA GLU A 64 -6.52 2.38 8.24
C GLU A 64 -5.33 3.35 8.30
N ALA A 65 -5.42 4.43 7.52
CA ALA A 65 -4.48 5.53 7.58
C ALA A 65 -4.75 6.32 8.86
N ASN A 66 -3.76 6.40 9.72
CA ASN A 66 -3.73 7.17 10.96
C ASN A 66 -3.02 8.51 10.78
N SER A 67 -2.17 8.65 9.75
CA SER A 67 -1.48 9.89 9.40
C SER A 67 -0.95 9.89 7.96
N GLU A 68 -0.68 11.07 7.41
CA GLU A 68 0.01 11.20 6.12
C GLU A 68 1.46 10.67 6.20
N GLU A 69 2.09 10.80 7.35
CA GLU A 69 3.44 10.28 7.62
C GLU A 69 3.47 8.75 7.52
N GLN A 70 2.47 8.05 8.07
CA GLN A 70 2.33 6.60 7.92
C GLN A 70 2.21 6.20 6.44
N LEU A 71 1.38 6.90 5.65
CA LEU A 71 1.23 6.63 4.21
C LEU A 71 2.55 6.84 3.46
N SER A 72 3.26 7.92 3.76
CA SER A 72 4.57 8.24 3.17
C SER A 72 5.63 7.20 3.54
N LEU A 73 5.64 6.71 4.78
CA LEU A 73 6.52 5.63 5.24
C LEU A 73 6.24 4.33 4.49
N ILE A 74 4.97 3.92 4.40
CA ILE A 74 4.56 2.73 3.64
C ILE A 74 4.97 2.87 2.19
N HIS A 75 4.67 4.00 1.55
CA HIS A 75 5.03 4.26 0.17
C HIS A 75 6.55 4.16 -0.04
N ARG A 76 7.33 4.76 0.86
CA ARG A 76 8.80 4.72 0.80
C ARG A 76 9.32 3.31 1.00
N GLU A 77 8.87 2.57 2.00
CA GLU A 77 9.30 1.17 2.22
C GLU A 77 8.95 0.29 1.03
N LEU A 78 7.74 0.44 0.48
CA LEU A 78 7.30 -0.25 -0.73
C LEU A 78 8.27 0.02 -1.88
N MET A 79 8.61 1.29 -2.14
CA MET A 79 9.57 1.66 -3.19
C MET A 79 10.99 1.16 -2.89
N ASP A 80 11.40 1.13 -1.63
CA ASP A 80 12.74 0.69 -1.19
C ASP A 80 12.95 -0.81 -1.39
N THR A 81 11.87 -1.61 -1.41
CA THR A 81 11.96 -3.04 -1.78
C THR A 81 12.57 -3.29 -3.15
N GLY A 82 12.54 -2.30 -4.06
CA GLY A 82 12.98 -2.44 -5.45
C GLY A 82 12.08 -3.34 -6.32
N LEU A 83 11.01 -3.90 -5.74
CA LEU A 83 10.04 -4.76 -6.43
C LEU A 83 8.80 -3.97 -6.87
N VAL A 84 8.47 -2.90 -6.13
CA VAL A 84 7.38 -1.99 -6.43
C VAL A 84 7.81 -1.01 -7.52
N SER A 85 6.97 -0.82 -8.52
CA SER A 85 7.18 0.18 -9.57
C SER A 85 6.27 1.38 -9.42
N MET A 86 5.09 1.22 -8.83
CA MET A 86 4.11 2.28 -8.69
C MET A 86 3.17 2.00 -7.52
N VAL A 87 2.78 3.05 -6.79
CA VAL A 87 1.76 3.00 -5.75
C VAL A 87 0.72 4.08 -6.08
N ILE A 88 -0.57 3.73 -5.97
CA ILE A 88 -1.72 4.58 -6.33
C ILE A 88 -2.72 4.56 -5.18
#